data_AF-A0A1H3LUK8-F1
#
_entry.id   AF-A0A1H3LUK8-F1
#
_cell.length_a   1.000
_cell.length_b   1.000
_cell.length_c   1.000
_cell.angle_alpha   90.00
_cell.angle_beta   90.00
_cell.angle_gamma   90.00
#
_symmetry.space_group_name_H-M   'P 1'
#
loop_
_entity.id
_entity.type
_entity.pdbx_description
1 polymer ?
#
loop_
_entity_poly.entity_id
_entity_poly.type
_entity_poly.pdbx_seq_one_letter_code
_entity_poly.pdbx_strand_id
1 'polypeptide(L)'
;MAVVLGALIVLSAVVALVGWRWPRRQRGSRPTPLRHPGFWLLVVSGAIYLNQVLCTIYLMRVWHGDPSFIARYLPTGWFALADDNPLISWLAEVWPRPELLSWSLLRVPALLELPFVLLAYLTLCRWFGAEVFRRVLVWPVAVSYTATFCLIEWSLANPYTAEDIALRVVSGLVTPWLLARLTAGRRERVGSVAELVAFVVSAAALGVLVLTVYDTALLYNLGHLAAAAPVMAAAAVVLVVARLVARRLPTSQAGPGITAVSASLGWFLVFFFAPALPIRYGISFGTPMLSATVGLIIIAAAVVCGVHEAARGSAMSWRVRAVELVVAAAVGAAAAGAGFLATGGYPEARLLAAASAFFVVAIAVCAALDRVVAAR
;
A
#
# COMPACT_ATOMS: atom_id res chain seq x y z
N MET A 1 -17.14 8.56 16.06
CA MET A 1 -16.18 8.33 14.96
C MET A 1 -14.84 9.03 15.20
N ALA A 2 -14.74 10.36 15.03
CA ALA A 2 -13.46 11.10 15.06
C ALA A 2 -12.57 10.84 16.28
N VAL A 3 -13.14 10.82 17.50
CA VAL A 3 -12.38 10.54 18.74
C VAL A 3 -11.78 9.12 18.73
N VAL A 4 -12.57 8.12 18.37
CA VAL A 4 -12.13 6.72 18.32
C VAL A 4 -11.07 6.52 17.24
N LEU A 5 -11.28 7.12 16.06
CA LEU A 5 -10.30 7.09 14.97
C LEU A 5 -9.00 7.80 15.34
N GLY A 6 -9.08 8.94 16.03
CA GLY A 6 -7.92 9.66 16.57
C GLY A 6 -7.13 8.80 17.56
N ALA A 7 -7.81 8.10 18.47
CA ALA A 7 -7.17 7.15 19.38
C ALA A 7 -6.48 6.00 18.60
N LEU A 8 -7.12 5.44 17.56
CA LEU A 8 -6.51 4.41 16.72
C LEU A 8 -5.26 4.91 15.99
N ILE A 9 -5.28 6.14 15.44
CA ILE A 9 -4.11 6.77 14.80
C ILE A 9 -2.94 6.86 15.79
N VAL A 10 -3.19 7.38 16.99
CA VAL A 10 -2.14 7.56 18.01
C VAL A 10 -1.61 6.21 18.51
N LEU A 11 -2.50 5.29 18.88
CA LEU A 11 -2.11 3.98 19.41
C LEU A 11 -1.33 3.15 18.38
N SER A 12 -1.78 3.11 17.13
CA SER A 12 -1.09 2.39 16.05
C SER A 12 0.29 2.99 15.74
N ALA A 13 0.43 4.32 15.79
CA ALA A 13 1.72 4.99 15.65
C ALA A 13 2.66 4.68 16.83
N VAL A 14 2.17 4.74 18.09
CA VAL A 14 2.97 4.38 19.27
C VAL A 14 3.44 2.93 19.19
N VAL A 15 2.54 1.99 18.84
CA VAL A 15 2.90 0.58 18.67
C VAL A 15 3.95 0.41 17.57
N ALA A 16 3.86 1.14 16.46
CA ALA A 16 4.85 1.08 15.40
C ALA A 16 6.23 1.63 15.84
N LEU A 17 6.24 2.76 16.57
CA LEU A 17 7.46 3.44 17.04
C LEU A 17 8.16 2.73 18.19
N VAL A 18 7.45 1.91 18.98
CA VAL A 18 8.02 1.17 20.11
C VAL A 18 8.24 -0.30 19.76
N GLY A 19 7.32 -0.90 19.00
CA GLY A 19 7.27 -2.33 18.75
C GLY A 19 8.38 -2.86 17.84
N TRP A 20 9.11 -2.00 17.13
CA TRP A 20 10.27 -2.43 16.31
C TRP A 20 11.36 -3.12 17.13
N ARG A 21 11.37 -2.91 18.46
CA ARG A 21 12.29 -3.56 19.39
C ARG A 21 11.96 -5.04 19.62
N TRP A 22 10.80 -5.53 19.19
CA TRP A 22 10.41 -6.92 19.39
C TRP A 22 11.09 -7.84 18.37
N PRO A 23 12.00 -8.72 18.81
CA PRO A 23 12.74 -9.58 17.91
C PRO A 23 11.80 -10.61 17.26
N ARG A 24 11.66 -10.54 15.93
CA ARG A 24 11.02 -11.62 15.15
C ARG A 24 12.06 -12.67 14.79
N ARG A 25 12.04 -13.80 15.50
CA ARG A 25 12.74 -15.01 15.08
C ARG A 25 12.05 -15.59 13.85
N GLN A 26 12.61 -15.36 12.66
CA GLN A 26 12.21 -16.12 11.48
C GLN A 26 13.08 -17.38 11.37
N ARG A 27 12.44 -18.54 11.23
CA ARG A 27 13.14 -19.79 10.91
C ARG A 27 13.66 -19.72 9.49
N GLY A 28 14.96 -19.97 9.30
CA GLY A 28 15.59 -20.07 7.99
C GLY A 28 14.89 -21.11 7.14
N SER A 29 14.04 -20.66 6.22
CA SER A 29 13.25 -21.52 5.36
C SER A 29 13.65 -21.31 3.91
N ARG A 30 13.61 -22.38 3.11
CA ARG A 30 13.89 -22.31 1.68
C ARG A 30 12.87 -21.39 0.99
N PRO A 31 13.30 -20.52 0.06
CA PRO A 31 12.39 -19.67 -0.70
C PRO A 31 11.55 -20.55 -1.63
N THR A 32 10.22 -20.43 -1.54
CA THR A 32 9.27 -21.04 -2.48
C THR A 32 8.29 -19.97 -2.99
N PRO A 33 7.70 -20.13 -4.19
CA PRO A 33 6.70 -19.19 -4.71
C PRO A 33 5.52 -18.99 -3.76
N LEU A 34 5.05 -20.08 -3.12
CA LEU A 34 3.97 -20.07 -2.13
C LEU A 34 4.30 -19.29 -0.85
N ARG A 35 5.56 -18.93 -0.61
CA ARG A 35 5.99 -18.11 0.53
C ARG A 35 6.34 -16.68 0.12
N HIS A 36 6.02 -16.30 -1.12
CA HIS A 36 6.19 -14.95 -1.63
C HIS A 36 4.89 -14.15 -1.47
N PRO A 37 4.88 -12.97 -0.81
CA PRO A 37 3.69 -12.14 -0.66
C PRO A 37 3.05 -11.79 -2.01
N GLY A 38 3.86 -11.41 -3.00
CA GLY A 38 3.37 -11.09 -4.34
C GLY A 38 2.61 -12.21 -5.08
N PHE A 39 2.88 -13.50 -4.77
CA PHE A 39 2.08 -14.59 -5.33
C PHE A 39 0.66 -14.56 -4.77
N TRP A 40 0.53 -14.46 -3.45
CA TRP A 40 -0.77 -14.37 -2.79
C TRP A 40 -1.49 -13.06 -3.10
N LEU A 41 -0.76 -11.97 -3.33
CA LEU A 41 -1.35 -10.72 -3.81
C LEU A 41 -2.10 -10.93 -5.12
N LEU A 42 -1.48 -11.61 -6.09
CA LEU A 42 -2.13 -11.94 -7.37
C LEU A 42 -3.36 -12.83 -7.18
N VAL A 43 -3.25 -13.86 -6.31
CA VAL A 43 -4.39 -14.75 -6.00
C VAL A 43 -5.56 -13.96 -5.39
N VAL A 44 -5.30 -13.11 -4.40
CA VAL A 44 -6.34 -12.30 -3.75
C VAL A 44 -6.92 -11.26 -4.71
N SER A 45 -6.11 -10.60 -5.54
CA SER A 45 -6.60 -9.70 -6.59
C SER A 45 -7.49 -10.42 -7.60
N GLY A 46 -7.11 -11.64 -8.02
CA GLY A 46 -7.96 -12.47 -8.88
C GLY A 46 -9.29 -12.84 -8.22
N ALA A 47 -9.27 -13.19 -6.93
CA ALA A 47 -10.49 -13.46 -6.16
C ALA A 47 -11.40 -12.22 -6.02
N ILE A 48 -10.81 -11.02 -5.86
CA ILE A 48 -11.54 -9.75 -5.84
C ILE A 48 -12.23 -9.48 -7.18
N TYR A 49 -11.53 -9.65 -8.31
CA TYR A 49 -12.15 -9.47 -9.63
C TYR A 49 -13.20 -10.53 -9.94
N LEU A 50 -12.97 -11.79 -9.54
CA LEU A 50 -13.98 -12.83 -9.65
C LEU A 50 -15.23 -12.45 -8.86
N ASN A 51 -15.07 -12.01 -7.61
CA ASN A 51 -16.18 -11.51 -6.81
C ASN A 51 -16.92 -10.36 -7.51
N GLN A 52 -16.17 -9.43 -8.12
CA GLN A 52 -16.76 -8.30 -8.80
C GLN A 52 -17.64 -8.73 -9.99
N VAL A 53 -17.17 -9.68 -10.80
CA VAL A 53 -17.97 -10.27 -11.90
C VAL A 53 -19.26 -10.90 -11.35
N LEU A 54 -19.15 -11.68 -10.26
CA LEU A 54 -20.32 -12.31 -9.62
C LEU A 54 -21.30 -11.26 -9.07
N CYS A 55 -20.80 -10.16 -8.51
CA CYS A 55 -21.64 -9.08 -8.01
C CYS A 55 -22.34 -8.34 -9.15
N THR A 56 -21.66 -8.11 -10.27
CA THR A 56 -22.30 -7.51 -11.45
C THR A 56 -23.43 -8.41 -11.97
N ILE A 57 -23.19 -9.73 -12.09
CA ILE A 57 -24.23 -10.69 -12.48
C ILE A 57 -25.42 -10.65 -11.50
N TYR A 58 -25.15 -10.65 -10.18
CA TYR A 58 -26.18 -10.56 -9.15
C TYR A 58 -27.07 -9.32 -9.33
N LEU A 59 -26.44 -8.14 -9.48
CA LEU A 59 -27.16 -6.88 -9.63
C LEU A 59 -27.96 -6.83 -10.94
N MET A 60 -27.41 -7.32 -12.04
CA MET A 60 -28.13 -7.42 -13.32
C MET A 60 -29.35 -8.35 -13.23
N ARG A 61 -29.23 -9.49 -12.55
CA ARG A 61 -30.27 -10.53 -12.54
C ARG A 61 -31.34 -10.34 -11.48
N VAL A 62 -30.96 -9.90 -10.28
CA VAL A 62 -31.88 -9.78 -9.14
C VAL A 62 -32.42 -8.36 -9.00
N TRP A 63 -31.61 -7.37 -9.38
CA TRP A 63 -31.94 -5.94 -9.22
C TRP A 63 -32.07 -5.21 -10.55
N HIS A 64 -32.13 -5.94 -11.67
CA HIS A 64 -32.30 -5.37 -13.01
C HIS A 64 -31.27 -4.28 -13.37
N GLY A 65 -30.06 -4.40 -12.84
CA GLY A 65 -28.98 -3.44 -13.05
C GLY A 65 -29.05 -2.19 -12.16
N ASP A 66 -30.02 -2.09 -11.24
CA ASP A 66 -30.15 -0.95 -10.33
C ASP A 66 -29.53 -1.22 -8.94
N PRO A 67 -28.36 -0.63 -8.62
CA PRO A 67 -27.76 -0.77 -7.29
C PRO A 67 -28.36 0.20 -6.25
N SER A 68 -29.37 1.02 -6.58
CA SER A 68 -29.86 2.10 -5.70
C SER A 68 -30.28 1.64 -4.29
N PHE A 69 -30.80 0.41 -4.18
CA PHE A 69 -31.22 -0.17 -2.90
C PHE A 69 -30.08 -0.27 -1.88
N ILE A 70 -28.84 -0.45 -2.35
CA ILE A 70 -27.63 -0.56 -1.52
C ILE A 70 -26.73 0.68 -1.64
N ALA A 71 -26.63 1.28 -2.83
CA ALA A 71 -25.76 2.43 -3.09
C ALA A 71 -26.15 3.66 -2.24
N ARG A 72 -27.41 3.79 -1.85
CA ARG A 72 -27.89 4.87 -0.96
C ARG A 72 -27.20 4.93 0.42
N TYR A 73 -26.55 3.84 0.85
CA TYR A 73 -25.80 3.80 2.12
C TYR A 73 -24.32 4.13 1.96
N LEU A 74 -23.86 4.33 0.72
CA LEU A 74 -22.45 4.47 0.37
C LEU A 74 -22.16 5.87 -0.17
N PRO A 75 -20.90 6.34 -0.08
CA PRO A 75 -20.47 7.56 -0.76
C PRO A 75 -20.71 7.48 -2.28
N THR A 76 -20.71 8.63 -2.94
CA THR A 76 -20.81 8.70 -4.40
C THR A 76 -19.62 8.00 -5.08
N GLY A 77 -19.85 7.50 -6.29
CA GLY A 77 -18.82 6.80 -7.09
C GLY A 77 -18.68 5.30 -6.82
N TRP A 78 -19.63 4.72 -6.07
CA TRP A 78 -19.80 3.27 -5.96
C TRP A 78 -20.74 2.75 -7.03
N PHE A 79 -20.44 1.56 -7.53
CA PHE A 79 -21.16 0.85 -8.59
C PHE A 79 -21.13 1.55 -9.95
N ALA A 80 -20.37 0.96 -10.86
CA ALA A 80 -20.48 1.14 -12.29
C ALA A 80 -20.47 -0.27 -12.87
N LEU A 81 -21.64 -0.77 -13.23
CA LEU A 81 -21.80 -2.12 -13.77
C LEU A 81 -21.17 -2.19 -15.17
N ALA A 82 -20.74 -3.38 -15.57
CA ALA A 82 -20.29 -3.68 -16.93
C ALA A 82 -21.42 -4.35 -17.70
N ASP A 83 -22.60 -3.71 -17.72
CA ASP A 83 -23.83 -4.20 -18.34
C ASP A 83 -23.81 -4.10 -19.88
N ASP A 84 -22.93 -3.26 -20.41
CA ASP A 84 -22.60 -3.15 -21.83
C ASP A 84 -21.64 -4.26 -22.32
N ASN A 85 -21.04 -5.04 -21.42
CA ASN A 85 -20.09 -6.09 -21.77
C ASN A 85 -20.79 -7.39 -22.20
N PRO A 86 -20.64 -7.85 -23.46
CA PRO A 86 -21.36 -9.02 -23.97
C PRO A 86 -21.09 -10.31 -23.18
N LEU A 87 -19.88 -10.49 -22.66
CA LEU A 87 -19.53 -11.67 -21.87
C LEU A 87 -20.23 -11.66 -20.51
N ILE A 88 -20.33 -10.49 -19.86
CA ILE A 88 -21.02 -10.33 -18.58
C ILE A 88 -22.52 -10.54 -18.76
N SER A 89 -23.10 -9.95 -19.80
CA SER A 89 -24.53 -10.12 -20.13
C SER A 89 -24.85 -11.58 -20.42
N TRP A 90 -24.03 -12.27 -21.22
CA TRP A 90 -24.17 -13.72 -21.46
C TRP A 90 -24.07 -14.53 -20.16
N LEU A 91 -23.04 -14.28 -19.33
CA LEU A 91 -22.88 -14.96 -18.04
C LEU A 91 -24.08 -14.74 -17.12
N ALA A 92 -24.64 -13.52 -17.12
CA ALA A 92 -25.81 -13.19 -16.34
C ALA A 92 -27.04 -13.98 -16.78
N GLU A 93 -27.27 -14.09 -18.10
CA GLU A 93 -28.39 -14.84 -18.68
C GLU A 93 -28.36 -16.34 -18.32
N VAL A 94 -27.18 -16.96 -18.35
CA VAL A 94 -27.04 -18.42 -18.14
C VAL A 94 -26.92 -18.81 -16.66
N TRP A 95 -26.76 -17.85 -15.74
CA TRP A 95 -26.53 -18.18 -14.33
C TRP A 95 -27.80 -18.73 -13.65
N PRO A 96 -27.79 -19.97 -13.14
CA PRO A 96 -29.02 -20.68 -12.78
C PRO A 96 -29.66 -20.26 -11.46
N ARG A 97 -28.90 -19.69 -10.52
CA ARG A 97 -29.36 -19.28 -9.18
C ARG A 97 -28.70 -17.96 -8.75
N PRO A 98 -29.10 -16.82 -9.34
CA PRO A 98 -28.44 -15.54 -9.10
C PRO A 98 -28.59 -15.05 -7.65
N GLU A 99 -29.60 -15.47 -6.91
CA GLU A 99 -29.86 -15.07 -5.52
C GLU A 99 -28.76 -15.54 -4.56
N LEU A 100 -28.12 -16.67 -4.87
CA LEU A 100 -26.97 -17.18 -4.10
C LEU A 100 -25.75 -16.26 -4.19
N LEU A 101 -25.67 -15.45 -5.26
CA LEU A 101 -24.60 -14.47 -5.45
C LEU A 101 -24.77 -13.23 -4.58
N SER A 102 -25.85 -13.10 -3.82
CA SER A 102 -26.02 -11.97 -2.89
C SER A 102 -24.80 -11.78 -1.98
N TRP A 103 -24.13 -12.85 -1.55
CA TRP A 103 -22.90 -12.79 -0.75
C TRP A 103 -21.71 -12.08 -1.42
N SER A 104 -21.71 -11.96 -2.75
CA SER A 104 -20.67 -11.20 -3.46
C SER A 104 -20.77 -9.69 -3.22
N LEU A 105 -21.94 -9.20 -2.77
CA LEU A 105 -22.21 -7.81 -2.46
C LEU A 105 -21.83 -7.50 -1.01
N LEU A 106 -20.84 -6.61 -0.86
CA LEU A 106 -20.20 -6.07 0.34
C LEU A 106 -19.41 -7.09 1.20
N ARG A 107 -19.96 -8.28 1.39
CA ARG A 107 -19.43 -9.31 2.30
C ARG A 107 -18.08 -9.90 1.86
N VAL A 108 -17.96 -10.35 0.62
CA VAL A 108 -16.68 -10.93 0.14
C VAL A 108 -15.54 -9.90 0.15
N PRO A 109 -15.72 -8.64 -0.30
CA PRO A 109 -14.68 -7.63 -0.12
C PRO A 109 -14.36 -7.32 1.33
N ALA A 110 -15.33 -7.37 2.25
CA ALA A 110 -15.06 -7.25 3.69
C ALA A 110 -14.06 -8.31 4.18
N LEU A 111 -14.12 -9.53 3.63
CA LEU A 111 -13.13 -10.58 3.91
C LEU A 111 -11.78 -10.34 3.21
N LEU A 112 -11.79 -9.95 1.93
CA LEU A 112 -10.61 -9.98 1.05
C LEU A 112 -9.78 -8.69 1.03
N GLU A 113 -10.34 -7.54 1.39
CA GLU A 113 -9.64 -6.26 1.30
C GLU A 113 -8.45 -6.19 2.27
N LEU A 114 -8.59 -6.71 3.50
CA LEU A 114 -7.48 -6.75 4.46
C LEU A 114 -6.27 -7.55 3.95
N PRO A 115 -6.41 -8.82 3.52
CA PRO A 115 -5.26 -9.55 2.97
C PRO A 115 -4.71 -8.87 1.72
N PHE A 116 -5.54 -8.27 0.87
CA PHE A 116 -5.08 -7.51 -0.31
C PHE A 116 -4.12 -6.38 0.08
N VAL A 117 -4.53 -5.48 0.98
CA VAL A 117 -3.68 -4.34 1.37
C VAL A 117 -2.43 -4.77 2.11
N LEU A 118 -2.53 -5.77 3.00
CA LEU A 118 -1.37 -6.27 3.74
C LEU A 118 -0.36 -6.96 2.82
N LEU A 119 -0.82 -7.74 1.84
CA LEU A 119 0.03 -8.41 0.86
C LEU A 119 0.71 -7.42 -0.09
N ALA A 120 0.02 -6.36 -0.51
CA ALA A 120 0.59 -5.29 -1.32
C ALA A 120 1.77 -4.63 -0.58
N TYR A 121 1.55 -4.23 0.66
CA TYR A 121 2.58 -3.58 1.48
C TYR A 121 3.75 -4.53 1.82
N LEU A 122 3.46 -5.77 2.21
CA LEU A 122 4.48 -6.78 2.48
C LEU A 122 5.31 -7.12 1.23
N THR A 123 4.72 -7.02 0.05
CA THR A 123 5.44 -7.17 -1.22
C THR A 123 6.47 -6.05 -1.40
N LEU A 124 6.10 -4.81 -1.09
CA LEU A 124 7.05 -3.68 -1.08
C LEU A 124 8.16 -3.89 -0.04
N CYS A 125 7.83 -4.23 1.20
CA CYS A 125 8.82 -4.50 2.24
C CYS A 125 9.80 -5.59 1.82
N ARG A 126 9.32 -6.65 1.19
CA ARG A 126 10.17 -7.75 0.69
C ARG A 126 11.05 -7.30 -0.48
N TRP A 127 10.52 -6.49 -1.41
CA TRP A 127 11.31 -5.94 -2.51
C TRP A 127 12.40 -4.98 -2.02
N PHE A 128 12.12 -4.25 -0.94
CA PHE A 128 13.05 -3.33 -0.32
C PHE A 128 14.17 -4.06 0.42
N GLY A 129 13.86 -5.10 1.20
CA GLY A 129 14.88 -5.84 1.93
C GLY A 129 14.32 -6.83 2.95
N ALA A 130 15.04 -7.93 3.14
CA ALA A 130 14.69 -8.96 4.10
C ALA A 130 14.68 -8.42 5.54
N GLU A 131 15.52 -7.43 5.84
CA GLU A 131 15.52 -6.78 7.14
C GLU A 131 14.24 -6.00 7.43
N VAL A 132 13.82 -5.13 6.49
CA VAL A 132 12.59 -4.36 6.60
C VAL A 132 11.38 -5.29 6.72
N PHE A 133 11.31 -6.33 5.87
CA PHE A 133 10.25 -7.33 5.96
C PHE A 133 10.18 -8.02 7.32
N ARG A 134 11.32 -8.36 7.94
CA ARG A 134 11.35 -9.00 9.27
C ARG A 134 10.88 -8.08 10.39
N ARG A 135 11.14 -6.78 10.27
CA ARG A 135 10.77 -5.76 11.27
C ARG A 135 9.28 -5.43 11.27
N VAL A 136 8.55 -5.70 10.18
CA VAL A 136 7.11 -5.46 10.11
C VAL A 136 6.37 -6.26 11.19
N LEU A 137 5.46 -5.60 11.91
CA LEU A 137 4.61 -6.19 12.96
C LEU A 137 3.22 -6.52 12.41
N VAL A 138 3.11 -7.64 11.69
CA VAL A 138 1.88 -7.99 10.95
C VAL A 138 0.62 -8.05 11.84
N TRP A 139 0.73 -8.52 13.08
CA TRP A 139 -0.41 -8.60 14.02
C TRP A 139 -0.92 -7.21 14.42
N PRO A 140 -0.09 -6.30 14.97
CA PRO A 140 -0.50 -4.91 15.21
C PRO A 140 -1.11 -4.21 14.00
N VAL A 141 -0.53 -4.41 12.80
CA VAL A 141 -1.07 -3.81 11.57
C VAL A 141 -2.47 -4.38 11.29
N ALA A 142 -2.64 -5.71 11.33
CA ALA A 142 -3.93 -6.35 11.10
C ALA A 142 -5.00 -5.90 12.10
N VAL A 143 -4.66 -5.79 13.39
CA VAL A 143 -5.57 -5.28 14.43
C VAL A 143 -5.96 -3.83 14.14
N SER A 144 -4.97 -2.97 13.85
CA SER A 144 -5.22 -1.56 13.55
C SER A 144 -6.14 -1.41 12.34
N TYR A 145 -5.89 -2.17 11.26
CA TYR A 145 -6.65 -2.05 10.03
C TYR A 145 -8.06 -2.61 10.20
N THR A 146 -8.20 -3.75 10.87
CA THR A 146 -9.50 -4.35 11.19
C THR A 146 -10.35 -3.38 12.02
N ALA A 147 -9.77 -2.79 13.07
CA ALA A 147 -10.46 -1.81 13.89
C ALA A 147 -10.89 -0.58 13.08
N THR A 148 -10.04 -0.07 12.19
CA THR A 148 -10.39 1.04 11.29
C THR A 148 -11.51 0.66 10.33
N PHE A 149 -11.45 -0.50 9.68
CA PHE A 149 -12.51 -0.97 8.78
C PHE A 149 -13.85 -1.16 9.51
N CYS A 150 -13.86 -1.86 10.64
CA CYS A 150 -15.10 -2.06 11.41
C CYS A 150 -15.71 -0.73 11.87
N LEU A 151 -14.87 0.24 12.24
CA LEU A 151 -15.33 1.57 12.64
C LEU A 151 -15.98 2.31 11.46
N ILE A 152 -15.43 2.18 10.25
CA ILE A 152 -15.99 2.78 9.02
C ILE A 152 -17.28 2.09 8.62
N GLU A 153 -17.33 0.76 8.62
CA GLU A 153 -18.55 0.00 8.34
C GLU A 153 -19.67 0.36 9.30
N TRP A 154 -19.34 0.54 10.59
CA TRP A 154 -20.31 1.03 11.57
C TRP A 154 -20.83 2.44 11.28
N SER A 155 -20.00 3.32 10.71
CA SER A 155 -20.40 4.70 10.39
C SER A 155 -21.08 4.84 9.03
N LEU A 156 -20.85 3.88 8.13
CA LEU A 156 -21.53 3.73 6.84
C LEU A 156 -22.46 2.51 6.90
N ALA A 157 -23.27 2.46 7.96
CA ALA A 157 -24.10 1.31 8.26
C ALA A 157 -25.07 1.03 7.11
N ASN A 158 -25.00 -0.19 6.61
CA ASN A 158 -25.85 -0.76 5.58
C ASN A 158 -26.52 -2.07 6.10
N PRO A 159 -27.44 -2.69 5.35
CA PRO A 159 -28.14 -3.90 5.79
C PRO A 159 -27.24 -5.10 6.14
N TYR A 160 -25.98 -5.12 5.67
CA TYR A 160 -25.01 -6.20 5.88
C TYR A 160 -23.90 -5.85 6.89
N THR A 161 -24.03 -4.74 7.63
CA THR A 161 -22.97 -4.24 8.51
C THR A 161 -22.50 -5.27 9.54
N ALA A 162 -23.42 -6.07 10.10
CA ALA A 162 -23.07 -7.06 11.11
C ALA A 162 -22.23 -8.20 10.51
N GLU A 163 -22.60 -8.66 9.32
CA GLU A 163 -21.87 -9.68 8.57
C GLU A 163 -20.50 -9.15 8.12
N ASP A 164 -20.45 -7.92 7.60
CA ASP A 164 -19.20 -7.29 7.16
C ASP A 164 -18.21 -7.19 8.34
N ILE A 165 -18.65 -6.69 9.51
CA ILE A 165 -17.81 -6.61 10.71
C ILE A 165 -17.34 -8.00 11.16
N ALA A 166 -18.22 -9.00 11.15
CA ALA A 166 -17.85 -10.37 11.51
C ALA A 166 -16.77 -10.91 10.55
N LEU A 167 -16.94 -10.70 9.24
CA LEU A 167 -15.97 -11.11 8.21
C LEU A 167 -14.65 -10.34 8.33
N ARG A 168 -14.67 -9.05 8.67
CA ARG A 168 -13.47 -8.25 8.97
C ARG A 168 -12.72 -8.82 10.15
N VAL A 169 -13.40 -9.18 11.24
CA VAL A 169 -12.77 -9.79 12.43
C VAL A 169 -12.16 -11.14 12.07
N VAL A 170 -12.89 -11.99 11.34
CA VAL A 170 -12.36 -13.28 10.86
C VAL A 170 -11.12 -13.06 10.00
N SER A 171 -11.18 -12.14 9.04
CA SER A 171 -10.05 -11.76 8.19
C SER A 171 -8.87 -11.23 9.02
N GLY A 172 -9.15 -10.39 10.03
CA GLY A 172 -8.21 -9.81 10.98
C GLY A 172 -7.47 -10.84 11.83
N LEU A 173 -8.06 -12.01 12.06
CA LEU A 173 -7.44 -13.13 12.78
C LEU A 173 -6.69 -14.08 11.84
N VAL A 174 -7.32 -14.46 10.73
CA VAL A 174 -6.78 -15.47 9.79
C VAL A 174 -5.62 -14.90 8.99
N THR A 175 -5.75 -13.67 8.49
CA THR A 175 -4.74 -13.03 7.62
C THR A 175 -3.37 -12.95 8.28
N PRO A 176 -3.17 -12.29 9.45
CA PRO A 176 -1.84 -12.18 10.05
C PRO A 176 -1.22 -13.55 10.40
N TRP A 177 -2.04 -14.55 10.73
CA TRP A 177 -1.58 -15.92 10.96
C TRP A 177 -1.03 -16.58 9.69
N LEU A 178 -1.71 -16.42 8.55
CA LEU A 178 -1.22 -16.88 7.24
C LEU A 178 0.04 -16.12 6.81
N LEU A 179 0.02 -14.79 6.95
CA LEU A 179 1.12 -13.91 6.53
C LEU A 179 2.39 -14.13 7.36
N ALA A 180 2.28 -14.58 8.62
CA ALA A 180 3.43 -14.96 9.45
C ALA A 180 4.26 -16.11 8.85
N ARG A 181 3.71 -16.88 7.90
CA ARG A 181 4.39 -17.99 7.20
C ARG A 181 5.19 -17.54 5.97
N LEU A 182 5.05 -16.28 5.56
CA LEU A 182 5.77 -15.73 4.40
C LEU A 182 7.25 -15.51 4.74
N THR A 183 8.08 -15.50 3.69
CA THR A 183 9.54 -15.36 3.84
C THR A 183 10.01 -13.94 3.55
N ALA A 184 11.10 -13.52 4.20
CA ALA A 184 11.71 -12.20 3.96
C ALA A 184 12.54 -12.09 2.67
N GLY A 185 12.94 -13.23 2.09
CA GLY A 185 13.87 -13.26 0.96
C GLY A 185 15.33 -13.29 1.40
N ARG A 186 16.25 -13.28 0.44
CA ARG A 186 17.71 -13.40 0.68
C ARG A 186 18.45 -12.05 0.68
N ARG A 187 17.90 -11.04 0.01
CA ARG A 187 18.54 -9.73 -0.16
C ARG A 187 18.34 -8.91 1.10
N GLU A 188 19.42 -8.38 1.68
CA GLU A 188 19.34 -7.68 2.96
C GLU A 188 18.58 -6.35 2.86
N ARG A 189 19.02 -5.48 1.94
CA ARG A 189 18.41 -4.18 1.67
C ARG A 189 18.79 -3.69 0.27
N VAL A 190 17.94 -2.83 -0.30
CA VAL A 190 18.27 -1.96 -1.43
C VAL A 190 19.36 -0.98 -1.00
N GLY A 191 20.52 -1.04 -1.63
CA GLY A 191 21.71 -0.31 -1.19
C GLY A 191 22.21 0.75 -2.17
N SER A 192 21.97 0.59 -3.47
CA SER A 192 22.51 1.51 -4.49
C SER A 192 21.47 2.48 -5.06
N VAL A 193 21.94 3.55 -5.73
CA VAL A 193 21.10 4.54 -6.41
C VAL A 193 20.14 3.89 -7.39
N ALA A 194 20.67 3.04 -8.28
CA ALA A 194 19.88 2.37 -9.30
C ALA A 194 18.83 1.43 -8.68
N GLU A 195 19.17 0.77 -7.57
CA GLU A 195 18.25 -0.12 -6.87
C GLU A 195 17.13 0.66 -6.17
N LEU A 196 17.44 1.83 -5.57
CA LEU A 196 16.43 2.71 -4.97
C LEU A 196 15.48 3.28 -6.02
N VAL A 197 16.00 3.75 -7.16
CA VAL A 197 15.17 4.21 -8.27
C VAL A 197 14.28 3.08 -8.78
N ALA A 198 14.85 1.89 -9.03
CA ALA A 198 14.08 0.73 -9.45
C ALA A 198 13.02 0.33 -8.41
N PHE A 199 13.31 0.46 -7.11
CA PHE A 199 12.35 0.24 -6.04
C PHE A 199 11.21 1.26 -6.07
N VAL A 200 11.51 2.56 -6.16
CA VAL A 200 10.50 3.64 -6.23
C VAL A 200 9.60 3.45 -7.45
N VAL A 201 10.18 3.17 -8.62
CA VAL A 201 9.41 2.88 -9.84
C VAL A 201 8.53 1.63 -9.67
N SER A 202 9.05 0.57 -9.04
CA SER A 202 8.26 -0.63 -8.73
C SER A 202 7.09 -0.32 -7.78
N ALA A 203 7.34 0.51 -6.76
CA ALA A 203 6.34 0.90 -5.77
C ALA A 203 5.25 1.79 -6.37
N ALA A 204 5.64 2.74 -7.23
CA ALA A 204 4.73 3.60 -7.97
C ALA A 204 3.83 2.76 -8.90
N ALA A 205 4.43 1.87 -9.70
CA ALA A 205 3.69 1.00 -10.61
C ALA A 205 2.73 0.06 -9.86
N LEU A 206 3.17 -0.54 -8.74
CA LEU A 206 2.28 -1.34 -7.90
C LEU A 206 1.16 -0.49 -7.29
N GLY A 207 1.47 0.73 -6.86
CA GLY A 207 0.47 1.68 -6.34
C GLY A 207 -0.62 1.98 -7.37
N VAL A 208 -0.25 2.22 -8.63
CA VAL A 208 -1.22 2.40 -9.73
C VAL A 208 -2.10 1.17 -9.89
N LEU A 209 -1.51 -0.03 -9.94
CA LEU A 209 -2.29 -1.29 -10.05
C LEU A 209 -3.25 -1.47 -8.86
N VAL A 210 -2.81 -1.17 -7.64
CA VAL A 210 -3.63 -1.25 -6.43
C VAL A 210 -4.80 -0.26 -6.51
N LEU A 211 -4.55 0.99 -6.92
CA LEU A 211 -5.59 1.99 -7.10
C LEU A 211 -6.59 1.59 -8.19
N THR A 212 -6.13 0.97 -9.28
CA THR A 212 -7.02 0.44 -10.31
C THR A 212 -7.90 -0.69 -9.79
N VAL A 213 -7.36 -1.63 -8.99
CA VAL A 213 -8.17 -2.68 -8.34
C VAL A 213 -9.18 -2.07 -7.38
N TYR A 214 -8.78 -1.01 -6.66
CA TYR A 214 -9.67 -0.30 -5.76
C TYR A 214 -10.87 0.29 -6.51
N ASP A 215 -10.61 1.06 -7.56
CA ASP A 215 -11.67 1.66 -8.37
C ASP A 215 -12.52 0.59 -9.05
N THR A 216 -11.91 -0.26 -9.87
CA THR A 216 -12.66 -1.15 -10.77
C THR A 216 -13.31 -2.36 -10.09
N ALA A 217 -12.85 -2.75 -8.90
CA ALA A 217 -13.36 -3.94 -8.21
C ALA A 217 -13.81 -3.70 -6.78
N LEU A 218 -13.01 -3.03 -5.93
CA LEU A 218 -13.40 -2.83 -4.52
C LEU A 218 -14.51 -1.78 -4.33
N LEU A 219 -14.66 -0.84 -5.28
CA LEU A 219 -15.79 0.10 -5.34
C LEU A 219 -16.93 -0.37 -6.25
N TYR A 220 -16.86 -1.60 -6.73
CA TYR A 220 -17.82 -2.20 -7.65
C TYR A 220 -17.95 -1.52 -9.02
N ASN A 221 -16.90 -0.83 -9.50
CA ASN A 221 -16.90 -0.13 -10.78
C ASN A 221 -16.33 -0.96 -11.93
N LEU A 222 -16.87 -2.17 -12.17
CA LEU A 222 -16.37 -3.05 -13.25
C LEU A 222 -16.47 -2.38 -14.63
N GLY A 223 -17.44 -1.51 -14.85
CA GLY A 223 -17.60 -0.71 -16.07
C GLY A 223 -16.40 0.20 -16.36
N HIS A 224 -15.61 0.57 -15.34
CA HIS A 224 -14.38 1.36 -15.53
C HIS A 224 -13.20 0.52 -16.05
N LEU A 225 -13.30 -0.83 -16.05
CA LEU A 225 -12.17 -1.71 -16.34
C LEU A 225 -11.62 -1.50 -17.76
N ALA A 226 -12.49 -1.32 -18.76
CA ALA A 226 -12.05 -1.11 -20.14
C ALA A 226 -11.23 0.18 -20.29
N ALA A 227 -11.69 1.27 -19.65
CA ALA A 227 -10.99 2.55 -19.64
C ALA A 227 -9.68 2.50 -18.82
N ALA A 228 -9.64 1.70 -17.74
CA ALA A 228 -8.46 1.52 -16.91
C ALA A 228 -7.42 0.55 -17.50
N ALA A 229 -7.82 -0.33 -18.43
CA ALA A 229 -6.97 -1.40 -18.95
C ALA A 229 -5.63 -0.91 -19.55
N PRO A 230 -5.55 0.18 -20.35
CA PRO A 230 -4.28 0.68 -20.86
C PRO A 230 -3.31 1.11 -19.75
N VAL A 231 -3.82 1.82 -18.74
CA VAL A 231 -3.03 2.28 -17.58
C VAL A 231 -2.56 1.08 -16.75
N MET A 232 -3.44 0.11 -16.51
CA MET A 232 -3.12 -1.12 -15.82
C MET A 232 -2.04 -1.92 -16.55
N ALA A 233 -2.15 -2.07 -17.88
CA ALA A 233 -1.17 -2.76 -18.70
C ALA A 233 0.19 -2.04 -18.67
N ALA A 234 0.20 -0.72 -18.84
CA ALA A 234 1.42 0.08 -18.76
C ALA A 234 2.09 -0.06 -17.37
N ALA A 235 1.33 0.04 -16.28
CA ALA A 235 1.85 -0.13 -14.93
C ALA A 235 2.39 -1.55 -14.71
N ALA A 236 1.71 -2.59 -15.21
CA ALA A 236 2.19 -3.97 -15.15
C ALA A 236 3.52 -4.16 -15.90
N VAL A 237 3.64 -3.61 -17.11
CA VAL A 237 4.88 -3.65 -17.90
C VAL A 237 6.01 -2.93 -17.17
N VAL A 238 5.77 -1.70 -16.70
CA VAL A 238 6.75 -0.92 -15.92
C VAL A 238 7.19 -1.69 -14.69
N LEU A 239 6.26 -2.30 -13.95
CA LEU A 239 6.57 -3.12 -12.79
C LEU A 239 7.45 -4.32 -13.17
N VAL A 240 7.07 -5.09 -14.19
CA VAL A 240 7.85 -6.25 -14.65
C VAL A 240 9.26 -5.84 -15.05
N VAL A 241 9.40 -4.80 -15.88
CA VAL A 241 10.69 -4.29 -16.33
C VAL A 241 11.53 -3.81 -15.15
N ALA A 242 10.97 -2.99 -14.25
CA ALA A 242 11.67 -2.51 -13.07
C ALA A 242 12.15 -3.66 -12.17
N ARG A 243 11.34 -4.72 -12.00
CA ARG A 243 11.74 -5.91 -11.23
C ARG A 243 12.80 -6.74 -11.93
N LEU A 244 12.76 -6.85 -13.27
CA LEU A 244 13.81 -7.54 -14.03
C LEU A 244 15.14 -6.79 -13.97
N VAL A 245 15.10 -5.46 -14.11
CA VAL A 245 16.28 -4.59 -13.95
C VAL A 245 16.85 -4.72 -12.54
N ALA A 246 16.02 -4.59 -11.49
CA ALA A 246 16.45 -4.67 -10.09
C ALA A 246 17.14 -6.00 -9.72
N ARG A 247 16.83 -7.10 -10.42
CA ARG A 247 17.48 -8.40 -10.24
C ARG A 247 18.88 -8.47 -10.84
N ARG A 248 19.18 -7.63 -11.83
CA ARG A 248 20.47 -7.60 -12.55
C ARG A 248 21.41 -6.52 -12.04
N LEU A 249 20.90 -5.56 -11.27
CA LEU A 249 21.73 -4.50 -10.72
C LEU A 249 22.78 -5.07 -9.74
N PRO A 250 24.05 -4.66 -9.87
CA PRO A 250 25.09 -5.06 -8.94
C PRO A 250 24.86 -4.39 -7.59
N THR A 251 25.16 -5.12 -6.52
CA THR A 251 25.19 -4.59 -5.17
C THR A 251 26.46 -3.76 -4.98
N SER A 252 26.44 -2.51 -5.45
CA SER A 252 27.50 -1.54 -5.20
C SER A 252 27.25 -0.83 -3.87
N GLN A 253 28.31 -0.60 -3.09
CA GLN A 253 28.20 0.28 -1.92
C GLN A 253 27.85 1.70 -2.39
N ALA A 254 26.78 2.26 -1.82
CA ALA A 254 26.42 3.64 -2.06
C ALA A 254 27.19 4.60 -1.15
N GLY A 255 27.19 5.87 -1.53
CA GLY A 255 27.69 6.94 -0.68
C GLY A 255 26.82 7.16 0.58
N PRO A 256 27.30 8.01 1.50
CA PRO A 256 26.65 8.24 2.79
C PRO A 256 25.22 8.78 2.68
N GLY A 257 24.95 9.68 1.74
CA GLY A 257 23.64 10.29 1.54
C GLY A 257 22.61 9.25 1.09
N ILE A 258 22.96 8.46 0.08
CA ILE A 258 22.09 7.37 -0.41
C ILE A 258 21.86 6.30 0.65
N THR A 259 22.89 5.98 1.44
CA THR A 259 22.75 5.04 2.57
C THR A 259 21.75 5.56 3.61
N ALA A 260 21.80 6.85 3.94
CA ALA A 260 20.86 7.48 4.87
C ALA A 260 19.43 7.52 4.31
N VAL A 261 19.25 7.83 3.02
CA VAL A 261 17.92 7.80 2.35
C VAL A 261 17.35 6.39 2.34
N SER A 262 18.14 5.39 1.95
CA SER A 262 17.71 3.98 1.97
C SER A 262 17.31 3.54 3.38
N ALA A 263 18.17 3.78 4.39
CA ALA A 263 17.86 3.42 5.76
C ALA A 263 16.57 4.11 6.27
N SER A 264 16.42 5.41 5.99
CA SER A 264 15.23 6.18 6.40
C SER A 264 13.95 5.65 5.73
N LEU A 265 14.00 5.34 4.44
CA LEU A 265 12.88 4.74 3.72
C LEU A 265 12.52 3.35 4.28
N GLY A 266 13.53 2.54 4.62
CA GLY A 266 13.33 1.25 5.27
C GLY A 266 12.61 1.37 6.62
N TRP A 267 12.99 2.35 7.45
CA TRP A 267 12.31 2.64 8.71
C TRP A 267 10.90 3.20 8.50
N PHE A 268 10.71 4.08 7.50
CA PHE A 268 9.39 4.61 7.16
C PHE A 268 8.42 3.48 6.78
N LEU A 269 8.86 2.52 5.96
CA LEU A 269 8.05 1.35 5.61
C LEU A 269 7.63 0.53 6.83
N VAL A 270 8.44 0.48 7.89
CA VAL A 270 8.08 -0.24 9.12
C VAL A 270 7.12 0.59 9.97
N PHE A 271 7.45 1.86 10.23
CA PHE A 271 6.71 2.72 11.15
C PHE A 271 5.36 3.16 10.59
N PHE A 272 5.28 3.42 9.28
CA PHE A 272 4.05 3.90 8.67
C PHE A 272 3.00 2.81 8.48
N PHE A 273 3.39 1.54 8.44
CA PHE A 273 2.48 0.47 8.02
C PHE A 273 1.24 0.34 8.92
N ALA A 274 1.41 0.27 10.26
CA ALA A 274 0.27 0.16 11.17
C ALA A 274 -0.67 1.38 11.16
N PRO A 275 -0.17 2.63 11.20
CA PRO A 275 -1.04 3.81 11.19
C PRO A 275 -1.52 4.24 9.79
N ALA A 276 -1.00 3.68 8.68
CA ALA A 276 -1.33 4.17 7.33
C ALA A 276 -2.84 4.21 7.03
N LEU A 277 -3.57 3.13 7.32
CA LEU A 277 -5.01 3.09 7.09
C LEU A 277 -5.79 4.04 8.03
N PRO A 278 -5.56 4.03 9.37
CA PRO A 278 -6.11 5.06 10.25
C PRO A 278 -5.84 6.50 9.80
N ILE A 279 -4.61 6.81 9.36
CA ILE A 279 -4.23 8.15 8.89
C ILE A 279 -5.01 8.52 7.63
N ARG A 280 -5.09 7.62 6.65
CA ARG A 280 -5.87 7.86 5.41
C ARG A 280 -7.31 8.24 5.76
N TYR A 281 -7.96 7.43 6.58
CA TYR A 281 -9.34 7.70 6.96
C TYR A 281 -9.49 8.86 7.95
N GLY A 282 -8.48 9.16 8.77
CA GLY A 282 -8.48 10.34 9.64
C GLY A 282 -8.57 11.64 8.85
N ILE A 283 -7.95 11.70 7.67
CA ILE A 283 -8.08 12.85 6.75
C ILE A 283 -9.54 13.01 6.31
N SER A 284 -10.23 11.91 5.96
CA SER A 284 -11.60 11.94 5.44
C SER A 284 -12.69 12.05 6.53
N PHE A 285 -12.43 11.54 7.74
CA PHE A 285 -13.42 11.43 8.83
C PHE A 285 -13.17 12.42 9.98
N GLY A 286 -12.59 13.58 9.67
CA GLY A 286 -12.60 14.75 10.57
C GLY A 286 -11.42 14.89 11.53
N THR A 287 -10.31 14.19 11.31
CA THR A 287 -9.05 14.36 12.06
C THR A 287 -7.82 14.66 11.17
N PRO A 288 -7.91 15.56 10.17
CA PRO A 288 -6.82 15.80 9.22
C PRO A 288 -5.55 16.34 9.88
N MET A 289 -5.67 17.27 10.85
CA MET A 289 -4.53 17.86 11.54
C MET A 289 -3.79 16.84 12.42
N LEU A 290 -4.53 15.95 13.09
CA LEU A 290 -3.94 14.87 13.86
C LEU A 290 -3.24 13.86 12.93
N SER A 291 -3.88 13.50 11.82
CA SER A 291 -3.34 12.59 10.81
C SER A 291 -2.04 13.13 10.19
N ALA A 292 -2.01 14.43 9.85
CA ALA A 292 -0.83 15.11 9.36
C ALA A 292 0.29 15.14 10.41
N THR A 293 -0.03 15.53 11.65
CA THR A 293 0.93 15.58 12.77
C THR A 293 1.57 14.22 13.02
N VAL A 294 0.76 13.15 13.12
CA VAL A 294 1.25 11.79 13.35
C VAL A 294 2.07 11.29 12.15
N GLY A 295 1.64 11.59 10.92
CA GLY A 295 2.42 11.32 9.71
C GLY A 295 3.81 11.98 9.74
N LEU A 296 3.89 13.25 10.14
CA LEU A 296 5.16 13.98 10.30
C LEU A 296 6.04 13.37 11.38
N ILE A 297 5.47 12.97 12.52
CA ILE A 297 6.22 12.28 13.60
C ILE A 297 6.83 10.97 13.09
N ILE A 298 6.06 10.18 12.32
CA ILE A 298 6.55 8.93 11.73
C ILE A 298 7.70 9.18 10.76
N ILE A 299 7.57 10.19 9.89
CA ILE A 299 8.63 10.58 8.95
C ILE A 299 9.88 11.02 9.71
N ALA A 300 9.74 11.89 10.71
CA ALA A 300 10.86 12.38 11.53
C ALA A 300 11.57 11.22 12.24
N ALA A 301 10.82 10.31 12.87
CA ALA A 301 11.36 9.13 13.52
C ALA A 301 12.12 8.23 12.54
N ALA A 302 11.55 7.99 11.35
CA ALA A 302 12.19 7.20 10.30
C ALA A 302 13.51 7.83 9.82
N VAL A 303 13.53 9.15 9.61
CA VAL A 303 14.74 9.89 9.24
C VAL A 303 15.79 9.82 10.34
N VAL A 304 15.43 10.06 11.60
CA VAL A 304 16.37 9.99 12.74
C VAL A 304 16.97 8.59 12.85
N CYS A 305 16.15 7.54 12.80
CA CYS A 305 16.64 6.16 12.85
C CYS A 305 17.53 5.82 11.64
N GLY A 306 17.15 6.24 10.44
CA GLY A 306 17.91 6.00 9.22
C GLY A 306 19.26 6.71 9.20
N VAL A 307 19.29 7.98 9.58
CA VAL A 307 20.53 8.78 9.68
C VAL A 307 21.46 8.23 10.74
N HIS A 308 20.93 7.87 11.90
CA HIS A 308 21.72 7.27 12.98
C HIS A 308 22.31 5.92 12.56
N GLU A 309 21.55 5.10 11.84
CA GLU A 309 22.03 3.83 11.30
C GLU A 309 23.14 4.05 10.26
N ALA A 310 22.96 4.99 9.33
CA ALA A 310 23.97 5.36 8.33
C ALA A 310 25.23 5.99 8.95
N ALA A 311 25.12 6.65 10.10
CA ALA A 311 26.24 7.27 10.79
C ALA A 311 27.22 6.28 11.41
N ARG A 312 26.75 5.10 11.83
CA ARG A 312 27.60 4.10 12.51
C ARG A 312 28.75 3.55 11.65
N GLY A 313 28.69 3.73 10.34
CA GLY A 313 29.71 3.26 9.40
C GLY A 313 30.47 4.38 8.65
N SER A 314 30.31 5.65 9.04
CA SER A 314 30.85 6.77 8.26
C SER A 314 31.61 7.77 9.13
N ALA A 315 32.79 8.17 8.67
CA ALA A 315 33.61 9.22 9.28
C ALA A 315 33.07 10.65 9.05
N MET A 316 32.00 10.81 8.26
CA MET A 316 31.48 12.12 7.89
C MET A 316 30.76 12.81 9.05
N SER A 317 31.04 14.11 9.23
CA SER A 317 30.40 14.96 10.23
C SER A 317 28.88 14.99 10.06
N TRP A 318 28.15 14.87 11.18
CA TRP A 318 26.69 14.89 11.21
C TRP A 318 26.09 16.18 10.62
N ARG A 319 26.81 17.31 10.71
CA ARG A 319 26.35 18.61 10.18
C ARG A 319 26.27 18.61 8.67
N VAL A 320 27.30 18.08 8.01
CA VAL A 320 27.34 17.98 6.53
C VAL A 320 26.19 17.11 6.05
N ARG A 321 25.99 15.95 6.69
CA ARG A 321 24.89 15.04 6.35
C ARG A 321 23.51 15.66 6.57
N ALA A 322 23.33 16.43 7.65
CA ALA A 322 22.08 17.12 7.91
C ALA A 322 21.76 18.13 6.80
N VAL A 323 22.76 18.91 6.36
CA VAL A 323 22.60 19.87 5.25
C VAL A 323 22.25 19.15 3.95
N GLU A 324 22.95 18.07 3.60
CA GLU A 324 22.65 17.29 2.38
C GLU A 324 21.22 16.76 2.36
N LEU A 325 20.75 16.20 3.48
CA LEU A 325 19.39 15.68 3.59
C LEU A 325 18.34 16.78 3.55
N VAL A 326 18.61 17.94 4.15
CA VAL A 326 17.71 19.10 4.07
C VAL A 326 17.60 19.60 2.63
N VAL A 327 18.73 19.72 1.91
CA VAL A 327 18.74 20.12 0.50
C VAL A 327 17.97 19.10 -0.34
N ALA A 328 18.24 17.81 -0.18
CA ALA A 328 17.54 16.75 -0.91
C ALA A 328 16.03 16.75 -0.61
N ALA A 329 15.63 16.95 0.65
CA ALA A 329 14.24 17.03 1.06
C ALA A 329 13.54 18.28 0.49
N ALA A 330 14.21 19.44 0.47
CA ALA A 330 13.66 20.67 -0.07
C ALA A 330 13.41 20.58 -1.59
N VAL A 331 14.41 20.10 -2.35
CA VAL A 331 14.28 19.90 -3.80
C VAL A 331 13.27 18.80 -4.10
N GLY A 332 13.28 17.72 -3.31
CA GLY A 332 12.27 16.66 -3.40
C GLY A 332 10.84 17.18 -3.14
N ALA A 333 10.64 18.07 -2.16
CA ALA A 333 9.33 18.64 -1.85
C ALA A 333 8.80 19.52 -2.99
N ALA A 334 9.67 20.30 -3.65
CA ALA A 334 9.31 21.04 -4.86
C ALA A 334 8.86 20.09 -5.99
N ALA A 335 9.58 19.00 -6.21
CA ALA A 335 9.21 17.97 -7.18
C ALA A 335 7.88 17.26 -6.81
N ALA A 336 7.65 17.03 -5.52
CA ALA A 336 6.39 16.48 -5.02
C ALA A 336 5.20 17.40 -5.33
N GLY A 337 5.36 18.70 -5.12
CA GLY A 337 4.38 19.72 -5.48
C GLY A 337 4.07 19.70 -6.98
N ALA A 338 5.11 19.65 -7.81
CA ALA A 338 4.93 19.54 -9.26
C ALA A 338 4.18 18.26 -9.66
N GLY A 339 4.55 17.10 -9.10
CA GLY A 339 3.86 15.82 -9.35
C GLY A 339 2.39 15.82 -8.91
N PHE A 340 2.11 16.44 -7.75
CA PHE A 340 0.75 16.59 -7.22
C PHE A 340 -0.13 17.48 -8.11
N LEU A 341 0.44 18.53 -8.70
CA LEU A 341 -0.28 19.47 -9.58
C LEU A 341 -0.43 18.93 -11.00
N ALA A 342 0.55 18.17 -11.51
CA ALA A 342 0.52 17.59 -12.85
C ALA A 342 -0.44 16.40 -12.98
N THR A 343 -0.82 15.78 -11.87
CA THR A 343 -1.69 14.61 -11.86
C THR A 343 -3.12 15.04 -11.50
N GLY A 344 -4.08 14.74 -12.38
CA GLY A 344 -5.52 14.91 -12.12
C GLY A 344 -6.16 13.70 -11.46
N GLY A 345 -7.47 13.80 -11.15
CA GLY A 345 -8.26 12.68 -10.65
C GLY A 345 -8.23 12.50 -9.13
N TYR A 346 -8.27 11.25 -8.67
CA TYR A 346 -8.38 10.91 -7.25
C TYR A 346 -7.20 11.46 -6.43
N PRO A 347 -7.43 11.96 -5.20
CA PRO A 347 -6.38 12.45 -4.30
C PRO A 347 -5.23 11.46 -4.12
N GLU A 348 -5.52 10.16 -4.06
CA GLU A 348 -4.54 9.10 -3.91
C GLU A 348 -3.57 9.00 -5.10
N ALA A 349 -4.05 9.20 -6.33
CA ALA A 349 -3.19 9.20 -7.52
C ALA A 349 -2.23 10.39 -7.49
N ARG A 350 -2.70 11.56 -7.05
CA ARG A 350 -1.89 12.77 -6.89
C ARG A 350 -0.83 12.59 -5.81
N LEU A 351 -1.18 11.98 -4.68
CA LEU A 351 -0.25 11.67 -3.60
C LEU A 351 0.80 10.63 -4.03
N LEU A 352 0.41 9.63 -4.81
CA LEU A 352 1.33 8.64 -5.37
C LEU A 352 2.36 9.28 -6.32
N ALA A 353 1.88 10.16 -7.21
CA ALA A 353 2.75 10.92 -8.12
C ALA A 353 3.70 11.84 -7.34
N ALA A 354 3.18 12.57 -6.34
CA ALA A 354 3.98 13.44 -5.47
C ALA A 354 5.08 12.67 -4.74
N ALA A 355 4.75 11.54 -4.11
CA ALA A 355 5.71 10.70 -3.40
C ALA A 355 6.77 10.12 -4.35
N SER A 356 6.37 9.68 -5.55
CA SER A 356 7.29 9.15 -6.56
C SER A 356 8.28 10.21 -7.03
N ALA A 357 7.78 11.42 -7.35
CA ALA A 357 8.62 12.55 -7.75
C ALA A 357 9.58 12.98 -6.63
N PHE A 358 9.08 13.06 -5.39
CA PHE A 358 9.89 13.35 -4.21
C PHE A 358 11.09 12.42 -4.12
N PHE A 359 10.85 11.10 -4.11
CA PHE A 359 11.91 10.14 -3.89
C PHE A 359 12.90 10.08 -5.05
N VAL A 360 12.44 10.11 -6.31
CA VAL A 360 13.34 10.11 -7.47
C VAL A 360 14.30 11.30 -7.43
N VAL A 361 13.78 12.49 -7.16
CA VAL A 361 14.59 13.72 -7.12
C VAL A 361 15.50 13.75 -5.88
N ALA A 362 15.00 13.39 -4.70
CA ALA A 362 15.82 13.31 -3.49
C ALA A 362 16.98 12.31 -3.64
N ILE A 363 16.73 11.14 -4.24
CA ILE A 363 17.76 10.14 -4.57
C ILE A 363 18.79 10.73 -5.54
N ALA A 364 18.36 11.42 -6.60
CA ALA A 364 19.27 12.02 -7.56
C ALA A 364 20.16 13.10 -6.93
N VAL A 365 19.59 13.95 -6.06
CA VAL A 365 20.34 14.99 -5.33
C VAL A 365 21.36 14.37 -4.38
N CYS A 366 20.96 13.38 -3.57
CA CYS A 366 21.91 12.67 -2.69
C CYS A 366 23.02 11.98 -3.48
N ALA A 367 22.69 11.34 -4.62
CA ALA A 367 23.69 10.71 -5.48
C ALA A 367 24.69 11.72 -6.07
N ALA A 368 24.22 12.91 -6.44
CA ALA A 368 25.09 13.97 -6.94
C ALA A 368 26.01 14.50 -5.83
N LEU A 369 25.48 14.76 -4.65
CA LEU A 369 26.25 15.24 -3.49
C LEU A 369 27.30 14.21 -3.04
N ASP A 370 26.93 12.92 -2.99
CA ASP A 370 27.85 11.82 -2.69
C ASP A 370 29.06 11.81 -3.66
N ARG A 371 28.85 12.09 -4.94
CA ARG A 371 29.94 12.18 -5.94
C ARG A 371 30.82 13.41 -5.74
N VAL A 372 30.24 14.56 -5.39
CA VAL A 372 31.01 15.79 -5.13
C VAL A 372 31.89 15.61 -3.90
N VAL A 373 31.37 14.95 -2.85
CA VAL A 373 32.14 14.67 -1.63
C VAL A 373 33.26 13.65 -1.92
N ALA A 374 32.99 12.60 -2.71
CA ALA A 374 34.00 11.59 -3.05
C ALA A 374 35.12 12.11 -3.96
N ALA A 375 34.90 13.22 -4.67
CA ALA A 375 35.90 13.85 -5.53
C ALA A 375 36.83 14.83 -4.79
N ARG A 376 36.54 15.13 -3.52
CA ARG A 376 37.37 15.96 -2.63
C ARG A 376 38.20 15.07 -1.73
#